data_AF-A0A4U6C078-F1
#
_entry.id   AF-A0A4U6C078-F1
#
_cell.length_a   1.000
_cell.length_b   1.000
_cell.length_c   1.000
_cell.angle_alpha   90.00
_cell.angle_beta   90.00
_cell.angle_gamma   90.00
#
_symmetry.space_group_name_H-M   'P 1'
#
loop_
_entity.id
_entity.type
_entity.pdbx_description
1 polymer ?
#
loop_
_entity_poly.entity_id
_entity_poly.type
_entity_poly.pdbx_seq_one_letter_code
_entity_poly.pdbx_strand_id
1 'polypeptide(L)'
;MYHRLALLLLAPLAGCVSAGSADKTVELSIGETKHLTAYRADGCGAAPPSFDTVSRRLPRSGIVSYSDGGLSSRVSDQCKTRVPTRAVNATGVRAGSEVKRYQSGTVAIVVR
;
A
#
# COMPACT_ATOMS: atom_id res chain seq x y z
N MET A 1 52.59 24.18 4.49
CA MET A 1 51.26 24.40 3.88
C MET A 1 50.41 23.18 4.16
N TYR A 2 49.44 23.27 5.08
CA TYR A 2 48.59 22.13 5.49
C TYR A 2 47.35 22.08 4.61
N HIS A 3 47.20 21.03 3.79
CA HIS A 3 45.95 20.76 3.07
C HIS A 3 45.03 19.91 3.96
N ARG A 4 43.94 20.53 4.43
CA ARG A 4 42.84 19.86 5.11
C ARG A 4 42.03 19.07 4.07
N LEU A 5 42.12 17.74 4.09
CA LEU A 5 41.13 16.87 3.45
C LEU A 5 39.82 16.98 4.24
N ALA A 6 38.80 17.59 3.65
CA ALA A 6 37.44 17.52 4.14
C ALA A 6 36.81 16.22 3.61
N LEU A 7 36.65 15.22 4.48
CA LEU A 7 35.85 14.04 4.20
C LEU A 7 34.37 14.46 4.18
N LEU A 8 33.79 14.60 2.99
CA LEU A 8 32.34 14.70 2.80
C LEU A 8 31.72 13.34 3.11
N LEU A 9 31.22 13.19 4.34
CA LEU A 9 30.34 12.09 4.74
C LEU A 9 29.01 12.22 3.99
N LEU A 10 28.88 11.49 2.88
CA LEU A 10 27.60 11.21 2.24
C LEU A 10 26.79 10.27 3.16
N ALA A 11 25.95 10.86 4.00
CA ALA A 11 24.92 10.12 4.73
C ALA A 11 23.83 9.68 3.72
N PRO A 12 23.52 8.38 3.60
CA PRO A 12 22.40 7.95 2.80
C PRO A 12 21.10 8.39 3.50
N LEU A 13 20.34 9.26 2.84
CA LEU A 13 18.97 9.62 3.22
C LEU A 13 18.07 8.39 2.99
N ALA A 14 18.18 7.38 3.85
CA ALA A 14 17.16 6.36 3.99
C ALA A 14 15.93 7.03 4.63
N GLY A 15 15.00 7.49 3.78
CA GLY A 15 13.74 8.07 4.24
C GLY A 15 12.96 7.05 5.06
N CYS A 16 13.05 7.14 6.39
CA CYS A 16 12.23 6.41 7.33
C CYS A 16 10.78 6.90 7.20
N VAL A 17 9.99 6.25 6.34
CA VAL A 17 8.53 6.37 6.40
C VAL A 17 8.08 5.59 7.64
N SER A 18 8.05 6.27 8.79
CA SER A 18 7.53 5.71 10.04
C SER A 18 6.04 5.37 9.90
N ALA A 19 5.59 4.28 10.51
CA ALA A 19 4.18 3.84 10.52
C ALA A 19 3.19 4.91 11.00
N GLY A 20 3.65 5.95 11.72
CA GLY A 20 2.85 7.10 12.14
C GLY A 20 2.43 8.08 11.03
N SER A 21 2.86 7.90 9.78
CA SER A 21 2.48 8.78 8.65
C SER A 21 1.63 8.06 7.57
N ALA A 22 1.17 6.84 7.83
CA ALA A 22 0.30 6.15 6.89
C ALA A 22 -1.13 6.73 6.91
N ASP A 23 -1.78 6.81 5.74
CA ASP A 23 -3.16 7.30 5.63
C ASP A 23 -4.14 6.38 6.39
N LYS A 24 -3.80 5.09 6.54
CA LYS A 24 -4.47 4.16 7.45
C LYS A 24 -3.58 3.03 7.92
N THR A 25 -4.00 2.36 8.99
CA THR A 25 -3.38 1.14 9.52
C THR A 25 -4.33 -0.05 9.38
N VAL A 26 -3.81 -1.19 8.94
CA VAL A 26 -4.50 -2.48 8.91
C VAL A 26 -3.70 -3.45 9.77
N GLU A 27 -4.28 -3.83 10.90
CA GLU A 27 -3.72 -4.84 11.79
C GLU A 27 -4.42 -6.18 11.55
N LEU A 28 -3.65 -7.27 11.48
CA LEU A 28 -4.16 -8.61 11.26
C LEU A 28 -3.29 -9.66 11.98
N SER A 29 -3.87 -10.80 12.34
CA SER A 29 -3.10 -11.96 12.81
C SER A 29 -2.52 -12.78 11.66
N ILE A 30 -1.50 -13.61 11.92
CA ILE A 30 -1.07 -14.63 10.95
C ILE A 30 -2.27 -15.55 10.61
N GLY A 31 -2.53 -15.73 9.32
CA GLY A 31 -3.68 -16.47 8.77
C GLY A 31 -4.97 -15.66 8.65
N GLU A 32 -5.08 -14.51 9.32
CA GLU A 32 -6.26 -13.65 9.22
C GLU A 32 -6.30 -12.92 7.87
N THR A 33 -7.48 -12.86 7.25
CA THR A 33 -7.71 -12.11 6.01
C THR A 33 -8.54 -10.86 6.28
N LYS A 34 -8.08 -9.69 5.84
CA LYS A 34 -8.81 -8.42 5.93
C LYS A 34 -8.84 -7.66 4.61
N HIS A 35 -9.84 -6.80 4.46
CA HIS A 35 -9.87 -5.81 3.40
C HIS A 35 -8.71 -4.82 3.54
N LEU A 36 -7.87 -4.72 2.52
CA LEU A 36 -6.67 -3.88 2.54
C LEU A 36 -6.88 -2.56 1.80
N THR A 37 -7.39 -2.59 0.57
CA THR A 37 -7.57 -1.39 -0.27
C THR A 37 -8.49 -1.71 -1.43
N ALA A 38 -8.85 -0.71 -2.24
CA ALA A 38 -9.62 -0.90 -3.45
C ALA A 38 -9.10 -0.03 -4.61
N TYR A 39 -8.97 -0.65 -5.79
CA TYR A 39 -8.48 0.00 -6.99
C TYR A 39 -9.64 0.34 -7.92
N ARG A 40 -9.72 1.59 -8.36
CA ARG A 40 -10.60 2.02 -9.45
C ARG A 40 -9.86 1.95 -10.79
N ALA A 41 -10.61 1.93 -11.88
CA ALA A 41 -10.09 2.25 -13.19
C ALA A 41 -9.70 3.73 -13.28
N ASP A 42 -8.93 4.08 -14.31
CA ASP A 42 -8.41 5.45 -14.46
C ASP A 42 -9.54 6.45 -14.77
N GLY A 43 -10.57 6.02 -15.52
CA GLY A 43 -11.78 6.80 -15.79
C GLY A 43 -12.85 6.68 -14.70
N CYS A 44 -13.54 7.79 -14.39
CA CYS A 44 -14.50 7.90 -13.28
C CYS A 44 -15.79 7.08 -13.44
N GLY A 45 -16.16 6.66 -14.65
CA GLY A 45 -17.32 5.81 -14.93
C GLY A 45 -16.95 4.44 -15.53
N ALA A 46 -15.66 4.11 -15.59
CA ALA A 46 -15.21 2.86 -16.17
C ALA A 46 -15.48 1.67 -15.24
N ALA A 47 -15.62 0.48 -15.83
CA ALA A 47 -15.70 -0.76 -15.09
C ALA A 47 -14.46 -0.93 -14.18
N PRO A 48 -14.61 -1.55 -12.99
CA PRO A 48 -13.49 -1.78 -12.11
C PRO A 48 -12.49 -2.75 -12.76
N PRO A 49 -11.17 -2.57 -12.55
CA PRO A 49 -10.16 -3.45 -13.13
C PRO A 49 -10.33 -4.90 -12.64
N SER A 50 -9.85 -5.86 -13.44
CA SER A 50 -9.72 -7.24 -12.97
C SER A 50 -8.70 -7.31 -11.83
N PHE A 51 -8.86 -8.29 -10.92
CA PHE A 51 -7.86 -8.50 -9.88
C PHE A 51 -6.47 -8.81 -10.45
N ASP A 52 -6.40 -9.56 -11.54
CA ASP A 52 -5.16 -9.84 -12.27
C ASP A 52 -4.45 -8.56 -12.74
N THR A 53 -5.20 -7.55 -13.18
CA THR A 53 -4.63 -6.22 -13.52
C THR A 53 -4.15 -5.48 -12.28
N VAL A 54 -4.87 -5.58 -11.17
CA VAL A 54 -4.51 -4.94 -9.91
C VAL A 54 -3.29 -5.60 -9.29
N SER A 55 -3.20 -6.93 -9.27
CA SER A 55 -2.15 -7.72 -8.63
C SER A 55 -0.76 -7.39 -9.17
N ARG A 56 -0.65 -7.16 -10.49
CA ARG A 56 0.58 -6.69 -11.16
C ARG A 56 1.08 -5.32 -10.67
N ARG A 57 0.20 -4.51 -10.07
CA ARG A 57 0.49 -3.16 -9.57
C ARG A 57 0.66 -3.13 -8.04
N LEU A 58 0.39 -4.23 -7.36
CA LEU A 58 0.54 -4.29 -5.91
C LEU A 58 2.03 -4.31 -5.54
N PRO A 59 2.44 -3.53 -4.52
CA PRO A 59 3.80 -3.58 -4.05
C PRO A 59 4.08 -4.95 -3.42
N ARG A 60 5.29 -5.49 -3.58
CA ARG A 60 5.68 -6.74 -2.92
C ARG A 60 5.65 -6.58 -1.40
N SER A 61 5.19 -7.60 -0.69
CA SER A 61 5.22 -7.67 0.78
C SER A 61 5.86 -8.97 1.24
N GLY A 62 6.60 -8.92 2.35
CA GLY A 62 7.13 -10.11 3.03
C GLY A 62 6.22 -10.63 4.14
N ILE A 63 5.20 -9.86 4.54
CA ILE A 63 4.36 -10.14 5.71
C ILE A 63 2.90 -10.47 5.37
N VAL A 64 2.43 -10.14 4.16
CA VAL A 64 1.09 -10.52 3.68
C VAL A 64 1.10 -11.12 2.28
N SER A 65 0.09 -11.95 1.98
CA SER A 65 -0.29 -12.32 0.62
C SER A 65 -1.56 -11.58 0.20
N TYR A 66 -1.72 -11.30 -1.10
CA TYR A 66 -2.87 -10.57 -1.63
C TYR A 66 -3.87 -11.50 -2.33
N SER A 67 -5.16 -11.20 -2.20
CA SER A 67 -6.24 -11.92 -2.89
C SER A 67 -7.33 -10.97 -3.39
N ASP A 68 -8.15 -11.45 -4.34
CA ASP A 68 -9.29 -10.71 -4.86
C ASP A 68 -10.34 -10.54 -3.76
N GLY A 69 -10.66 -9.30 -3.41
CA GLY A 69 -11.72 -8.96 -2.46
C GLY A 69 -13.10 -8.80 -3.10
N GLY A 70 -13.21 -9.00 -4.41
CA GLY A 70 -14.43 -8.85 -5.17
C GLY A 70 -14.69 -7.43 -5.67
N LEU A 71 -15.88 -7.24 -6.25
CA LEU A 71 -16.38 -5.92 -6.64
C LEU A 71 -16.69 -5.10 -5.38
N SER A 72 -16.36 -3.82 -5.42
CA SER A 72 -16.59 -2.87 -4.34
C SER A 72 -16.90 -1.48 -4.91
N SER A 73 -17.04 -0.48 -4.05
CA SER A 73 -17.13 0.92 -4.45
C SER A 73 -16.54 1.84 -3.38
N ARG A 74 -16.06 3.02 -3.80
CA ARG A 74 -15.63 4.08 -2.87
C ARG A 74 -15.96 5.45 -3.42
N VAL A 75 -16.07 6.44 -2.54
CA VAL A 75 -16.05 7.85 -2.96
C VAL A 75 -14.62 8.18 -3.39
N SER A 76 -14.46 8.67 -4.61
CA SER A 76 -13.16 9.02 -5.18
C SER A 76 -12.95 10.52 -5.08
N ASP A 77 -11.87 10.96 -4.44
CA ASP A 77 -11.53 12.37 -4.34
C ASP A 77 -11.25 13.02 -5.70
N GLN A 78 -10.77 12.23 -6.67
CA GLN A 78 -10.56 12.71 -8.04
C GLN A 78 -11.88 12.84 -8.80
N CYS A 79 -12.79 11.87 -8.63
CA CYS A 79 -14.03 11.82 -9.40
C CYS A 79 -15.20 12.56 -8.74
N LYS A 80 -15.04 12.97 -7.47
CA LYS A 80 -16.07 13.61 -6.63
C LYS A 80 -17.39 12.82 -6.56
N THR A 81 -17.34 11.52 -6.83
CA THR A 81 -18.50 10.62 -6.83
C THR A 81 -18.10 9.22 -6.38
N ARG A 82 -19.10 8.39 -6.07
CA ARG A 82 -18.91 6.96 -5.81
C ARG A 82 -18.57 6.25 -7.12
N VAL A 83 -17.41 5.61 -7.15
CA VAL A 83 -16.90 4.87 -8.30
C VAL A 83 -16.82 3.38 -8.00
N PRO A 84 -17.04 2.50 -8.99
CA PRO A 84 -16.82 1.08 -8.82
C PRO A 84 -15.32 0.78 -8.67
N THR A 85 -15.00 -0.19 -7.83
CA THR A 85 -13.62 -0.61 -7.55
C THR A 85 -13.50 -2.12 -7.48
N ARG A 86 -12.25 -2.58 -7.57
CA ARG A 86 -11.82 -3.94 -7.23
C ARG A 86 -11.20 -3.91 -5.85
N ALA A 87 -11.80 -4.60 -4.89
CA ALA A 87 -11.22 -4.75 -3.56
C ALA A 87 -10.01 -5.69 -3.59
N VAL A 88 -9.06 -5.42 -2.71
CA VAL A 88 -7.88 -6.24 -2.46
C VAL A 88 -7.90 -6.63 -0.99
N ASN A 89 -7.82 -7.92 -0.71
CA ASN A 89 -7.65 -8.44 0.63
C ASN A 89 -6.18 -8.75 0.89
N ALA A 90 -5.78 -8.68 2.15
CA ALA A 90 -4.49 -9.12 2.64
C ALA A 90 -4.66 -10.25 3.64
N THR A 91 -3.86 -11.30 3.51
CA THR A 91 -3.76 -12.39 4.49
C THR A 91 -2.41 -12.34 5.18
N GLY A 92 -2.38 -12.36 6.51
CA GLY A 92 -1.14 -12.37 7.28
C GLY A 92 -0.37 -13.66 7.06
N VAL A 93 0.90 -13.59 6.63
CA VAL A 93 1.74 -14.78 6.43
C VAL A 93 2.93 -14.86 7.38
N ARG A 94 3.34 -13.72 7.96
CA ARG A 94 4.47 -13.62 8.88
C ARG A 94 4.35 -12.36 9.72
N ALA A 95 4.64 -12.45 11.01
CA ALA A 95 4.64 -11.31 11.91
C ALA A 95 5.62 -10.21 11.45
N GLY A 96 5.24 -8.96 11.64
CA GLY A 96 6.05 -7.79 11.26
C GLY A 96 5.21 -6.57 10.89
N SER A 97 5.87 -5.50 10.49
CA SER A 97 5.23 -4.25 10.09
C SER A 97 5.84 -3.70 8.80
N GLU A 98 5.01 -3.27 7.86
CA GLU A 98 5.41 -2.65 6.61
C GLU A 98 4.50 -1.47 6.26
N VAL A 99 5.06 -0.39 5.69
CA VAL A 99 4.26 0.69 5.09
C VAL A 99 4.38 0.59 3.57
N LYS A 100 3.24 0.61 2.87
CA LYS A 100 3.16 0.46 1.41
C LYS A 100 2.26 1.51 0.78
N ARG A 101 2.60 1.96 -0.42
CA ARG A 101 1.78 2.89 -1.22
C ARG A 101 0.86 2.10 -2.16
N TYR A 102 -0.42 2.43 -2.13
CA TYR A 102 -1.47 1.93 -3.02
C TYR A 102 -2.15 3.09 -3.75
N GLN A 103 -3.06 2.80 -4.68
CA GLN A 103 -3.82 3.84 -5.38
C GLN A 103 -4.67 4.70 -4.41
N SER A 104 -5.08 4.15 -3.27
CA SER A 104 -5.88 4.86 -2.28
C SER A 104 -5.08 5.68 -1.26
N GLY A 105 -3.75 5.62 -1.29
CA GLY A 105 -2.91 6.20 -0.24
C GLY A 105 -1.86 5.22 0.30
N THR A 106 -1.18 5.61 1.38
CA THR A 106 -0.30 4.73 2.16
C THR A 106 -1.09 3.89 3.16
N VAL A 107 -0.67 2.64 3.35
CA VAL A 107 -1.23 1.75 4.37
C VAL A 107 -0.08 1.17 5.19
N ALA A 108 -0.14 1.34 6.51
CA ALA A 108 0.66 0.58 7.45
C ALA A 108 -0.01 -0.78 7.67
N ILE A 109 0.73 -1.86 7.45
CA ILE A 109 0.27 -3.23 7.62
C ILE A 109 1.03 -3.80 8.80
N VAL A 110 0.31 -4.26 9.82
CA VAL A 110 0.89 -4.82 11.04
C VAL A 110 0.36 -6.24 11.23
N VAL A 111 1.22 -7.23 11.09
CA VAL A 111 0.89 -8.63 11.31
C VAL A 111 1.41 -9.05 12.69
N ARG A 112 0.52 -9.56 13.55
CA ARG A 112 0.84 -10.02 14.90
C ARG A 112 0.64 -11.53 15.05
#